data_AF-A0A1V4B3Z5-F1
#
_entry.id   AF-A0A1V4B3Z5-F1
#
_cell.length_a   1.000
_cell.length_b   1.000
_cell.length_c   1.000
_cell.angle_alpha   90.00
_cell.angle_beta   90.00
_cell.angle_gamma   90.00
#
_symmetry.space_group_name_H-M   'P 1'
#
loop_
_entity.id
_entity.type
_entity.pdbx_description
1 polymer ?
#
loop_
_entity_poly.entity_id
_entity_poly.type
_entity_poly.pdbx_seq_one_letter_code
_entity_poly.pdbx_strand_id
1 'polypeptide(L)'
;MRRLPVYLVIDISESMVGENLRQMQEGMSRLVNQLRRDPYALESVYLSVIAFAGAAGTLAPLTELVSFYPPRLPIGSGTSIGTALNHLMDCLDKDIIRNTAEKKGDWKPLVYFMSDGASTDDTNSAIVRWKNSYSHRAKLINIGIGKYADLSTLNEISDLTYRLDDADIEQVYRALCESVADSILSQSRSLGVDTPVSLNKDILESGAVSLVKNSEEATALDENYAIITGLCRKVKLPYLMKYERIENVSFGEAIFQYVGTYAAEKDYEDWSDHRVNHNKIAASQLWGGGGCPHCGSPFGLSVCDCGQIFCTEGEGEVVCPSCQQSLYMSSGEGDFDITRSRG
;
A
#
# COMPACT_ATOMS: atom_id res chain seq x y z
N MET A 1 -8.34 -25.85 21.23
CA MET A 1 -8.74 -25.55 19.84
C MET A 1 -7.51 -25.03 19.10
N ARG A 2 -7.34 -25.31 17.81
CA ARG A 2 -6.20 -24.82 17.02
C ARG A 2 -6.54 -23.43 16.47
N ARG A 3 -5.58 -22.51 16.46
CA ARG A 3 -5.75 -21.16 15.91
C ARG A 3 -5.59 -21.18 14.39
N LEU A 4 -6.31 -20.34 13.67
CA LEU A 4 -6.12 -20.03 12.25
C LEU A 4 -5.53 -18.60 12.16
N PRO A 5 -4.20 -18.48 12.01
CA PRO A 5 -3.53 -17.20 11.88
C PRO A 5 -3.73 -16.62 10.49
N VAL A 6 -4.14 -15.37 10.41
CA VAL A 6 -4.31 -14.61 9.18
C VAL A 6 -3.51 -13.31 9.27
N TYR A 7 -2.65 -13.09 8.29
CA TYR A 7 -1.84 -11.88 8.16
C TYR A 7 -2.34 -11.07 6.98
N LEU A 8 -2.72 -9.82 7.23
CA LEU A 8 -2.98 -8.83 6.21
C LEU A 8 -1.70 -8.00 6.05
N VAL A 9 -1.01 -8.15 4.93
CA VAL A 9 0.19 -7.39 4.57
C VAL A 9 -0.23 -6.33 3.56
N ILE A 10 -0.31 -5.09 4.01
CA ILE A 10 -0.97 -4.00 3.29
C ILE A 10 0.07 -2.97 2.89
N ASP A 11 0.09 -2.66 1.59
CA ASP A 11 0.84 -1.54 1.04
C ASP A 11 0.23 -0.21 1.49
N ILE A 12 1.07 0.64 2.06
CA ILE A 12 0.74 1.99 2.54
C ILE A 12 1.64 3.04 1.87
N SER A 13 2.19 2.71 0.71
CA SER A 13 2.98 3.63 -0.10
C SER A 13 2.16 4.82 -0.60
N GLU A 14 2.84 5.76 -1.22
CA GLU A 14 2.22 7.01 -1.66
C GLU A 14 1.24 6.80 -2.82
N SER A 15 1.49 5.84 -3.72
CA SER A 15 0.57 5.39 -4.77
C SER A 15 -0.83 5.06 -4.23
N MET A 16 -0.91 4.47 -3.03
CA MET A 16 -2.17 4.11 -2.37
C MET A 16 -2.95 5.32 -1.85
N VAL A 17 -2.36 6.52 -1.79
CA VAL A 17 -3.02 7.68 -1.19
C VAL A 17 -4.30 8.08 -1.93
N GLY A 18 -5.31 8.48 -1.16
CA GLY A 18 -6.61 8.89 -1.66
C GLY A 18 -7.63 7.77 -1.58
N GLU A 19 -8.24 7.44 -2.73
CA GLU A 19 -9.38 6.52 -2.76
C GLU A 19 -8.98 5.08 -2.43
N ASN A 20 -7.83 4.60 -2.90
CA ASN A 20 -7.32 3.25 -2.63
C ASN A 20 -7.14 3.00 -1.13
N LEU A 21 -6.44 3.88 -0.42
CA LEU A 21 -6.25 3.78 1.03
C LEU A 21 -7.59 3.84 1.78
N ARG A 22 -8.50 4.73 1.38
CA ARG A 22 -9.82 4.87 2.00
C ARG A 22 -10.64 3.57 1.86
N GLN A 23 -10.69 3.01 0.66
CA GLN A 23 -11.39 1.76 0.38
C GLN A 23 -10.73 0.56 1.06
N MET A 24 -9.41 0.58 1.22
CA MET A 24 -8.70 -0.45 1.97
C MET A 24 -9.08 -0.44 3.46
N GLN A 25 -9.11 0.74 4.08
CA GLN A 25 -9.51 0.90 5.48
C GLN A 25 -10.97 0.48 5.74
N GLU A 26 -11.88 0.91 4.86
CA GLU A 26 -13.29 0.54 4.92
C GLU A 26 -13.48 -0.97 4.67
N GLY A 27 -12.78 -1.52 3.67
CA GLY A 27 -12.76 -2.94 3.36
C GLY A 27 -12.31 -3.80 4.53
N MET A 28 -11.23 -3.42 5.21
CA MET A 28 -10.75 -4.12 6.42
C MET A 28 -11.80 -4.10 7.54
N SER A 29 -12.50 -2.98 7.72
CA SER A 29 -13.59 -2.86 8.70
C SER A 29 -14.76 -3.78 8.34
N ARG A 30 -15.12 -3.86 7.06
CA ARG A 30 -16.16 -4.77 6.54
C ARG A 30 -15.76 -6.25 6.73
N LEU A 31 -14.54 -6.62 6.39
CA LEU A 31 -13.98 -7.96 6.59
C LEU A 31 -14.11 -8.40 8.06
N VAL A 32 -13.65 -7.58 9.00
CA VAL A 32 -13.72 -7.89 10.43
C VAL A 32 -15.17 -8.03 10.90
N ASN A 33 -16.05 -7.14 10.45
CA ASN A 33 -17.48 -7.21 10.80
C ASN A 33 -18.16 -8.46 10.25
N GLN A 34 -17.77 -8.94 9.07
CA GLN A 34 -18.29 -10.19 8.48
C GLN A 34 -17.77 -11.40 9.25
N LEU A 35 -16.46 -11.47 9.52
CA LEU A 35 -15.87 -12.56 10.30
C LEU A 35 -16.50 -12.69 11.69
N ARG A 36 -16.80 -11.56 12.35
CA ARG A 36 -17.44 -11.55 13.67
C ARG A 36 -18.86 -12.09 13.70
N ARG A 37 -19.52 -12.22 12.55
CA ARG A 37 -20.87 -12.82 12.47
C ARG A 37 -20.84 -14.34 12.45
N ASP A 38 -19.67 -14.95 12.25
CA ASP A 38 -19.51 -16.40 12.26
C ASP A 38 -18.96 -16.90 13.61
N PRO A 39 -19.71 -17.71 14.38
CA PRO A 39 -19.25 -18.29 15.63
C PRO A 39 -17.95 -19.11 15.50
N TYR A 40 -17.75 -19.82 14.38
CA TYR A 40 -16.53 -20.61 14.17
C TYR A 40 -15.30 -19.72 13.98
N ALA A 41 -15.47 -18.57 13.33
CA ALA A 41 -14.38 -17.62 13.13
C ALA A 41 -14.01 -16.92 14.44
N LEU A 42 -14.99 -16.57 15.27
CA LEU A 42 -14.75 -15.96 16.59
C LEU A 42 -13.89 -16.84 17.50
N GLU A 43 -14.03 -18.17 17.41
CA GLU A 43 -13.28 -19.11 18.25
C GLU A 43 -11.90 -19.48 17.70
N SER A 44 -11.66 -19.31 16.39
CA SER A 44 -10.48 -19.86 15.73
C SER A 44 -9.58 -18.85 15.04
N VAL A 45 -10.11 -17.71 14.57
CA VAL A 45 -9.37 -16.75 13.75
C VAL A 45 -8.57 -15.77 14.60
N TYR A 46 -7.30 -15.63 14.25
CA TYR A 46 -6.40 -14.61 14.79
C TYR A 46 -5.92 -13.73 13.63
N LEU A 47 -6.06 -12.42 13.77
CA LEU A 47 -5.70 -11.44 12.74
C LEU A 47 -4.44 -10.67 13.15
N SER A 48 -3.56 -10.44 12.20
CA SER A 48 -2.41 -9.55 12.31
C SER A 48 -2.40 -8.61 11.10
N VAL A 49 -2.07 -7.33 11.32
CA VAL A 49 -1.91 -6.34 10.25
C VAL A 49 -0.47 -5.88 10.22
N ILE A 50 0.18 -6.15 9.10
CA ILE A 50 1.50 -5.65 8.76
C ILE A 50 1.29 -4.59 7.67
N ALA A 51 1.88 -3.43 7.86
CA ALA A 51 1.93 -2.40 6.84
C ALA A 51 3.36 -2.27 6.30
N PHE A 52 3.47 -1.84 5.05
CA PHE A 52 4.76 -1.52 4.48
C PHE A 52 4.67 -0.38 3.45
N ALA A 53 5.73 0.42 3.41
CA ALA A 53 6.05 1.39 2.37
C ALA A 53 7.57 1.32 2.19
N GLY A 54 8.31 2.39 2.47
CA GLY A 54 9.78 2.36 2.55
C GLY A 54 10.31 1.53 3.71
N ALA A 55 9.54 1.44 4.79
CA ALA A 55 9.77 0.55 5.93
C ALA A 55 8.59 -0.42 6.11
N ALA A 56 8.79 -1.50 6.85
CA ALA A 56 7.73 -2.45 7.20
C ALA A 56 7.58 -2.59 8.72
N GLY A 57 6.34 -2.82 9.17
CA GLY A 57 6.04 -2.89 10.59
C GLY A 57 4.65 -3.47 10.88
N THR A 58 4.46 -3.93 12.10
CA THR A 58 3.18 -4.51 12.55
C THR A 58 2.30 -3.42 13.16
N LEU A 59 1.19 -3.08 12.51
CA LEU A 59 0.19 -2.14 13.04
C LEU A 59 -0.71 -2.79 14.09
N ALA A 60 -1.04 -4.07 13.92
CA ALA A 60 -1.82 -4.84 14.88
C ALA A 60 -1.17 -6.23 15.04
N PRO A 61 -0.73 -6.61 16.25
CA PRO A 61 -0.14 -7.92 16.49
C PRO A 61 -1.18 -9.03 16.29
N LEU A 62 -0.71 -10.28 16.16
CA LEU A 62 -1.60 -11.44 16.00
C LEU A 62 -2.55 -11.58 17.20
N THR A 63 -3.80 -11.16 17.00
CA THR A 63 -4.81 -10.99 18.05
C THR A 63 -6.07 -11.75 17.69
N GLU A 64 -6.77 -12.28 18.71
CA GLU A 64 -8.07 -12.93 18.54
C GLU A 64 -9.09 -11.99 17.90
N LEU A 65 -9.89 -12.51 16.97
CA LEU A 65 -10.90 -11.74 16.24
C LEU A 65 -11.85 -10.92 17.14
N VAL A 66 -12.21 -11.46 18.31
CA VAL A 66 -13.05 -10.79 19.31
C VAL A 66 -12.42 -9.51 19.87
N SER A 67 -11.09 -9.47 19.97
CA SER A 67 -10.32 -8.35 20.54
C SER A 67 -9.61 -7.52 19.46
N PHE A 68 -9.71 -7.93 18.20
CA PHE A 68 -9.06 -7.26 17.08
C PHE A 68 -9.81 -5.98 16.68
N TYR A 69 -9.12 -4.85 16.64
CA TYR A 69 -9.64 -3.59 16.11
C TYR A 69 -8.85 -3.20 14.85
N PRO A 70 -9.52 -2.88 13.72
CA PRO A 70 -8.84 -2.40 12.52
C PRO A 70 -7.97 -1.17 12.83
N PRO A 71 -6.65 -1.22 12.58
CA PRO A 71 -5.77 -0.07 12.82
C PRO A 71 -6.00 1.02 11.76
N ARG A 72 -5.61 2.26 12.10
CA ARG A 72 -5.40 3.31 11.09
C ARG A 72 -4.23 2.90 10.20
N LEU A 73 -4.37 3.03 8.89
CA LEU A 73 -3.28 2.85 7.95
C LEU A 73 -2.53 4.19 7.82
N PRO A 74 -1.23 4.26 8.17
CA PRO A 74 -0.41 5.43 7.87
C PRO A 74 -0.08 5.48 6.37
N ILE A 75 0.73 6.45 5.97
CA ILE A 75 1.26 6.55 4.59
C ILE A 75 2.76 6.73 4.72
N GLY A 76 3.55 6.12 3.84
CA GLY A 76 5.00 6.33 3.78
C GLY A 76 5.53 6.35 2.35
N SER A 77 6.72 6.90 2.13
CA SER A 77 7.34 6.93 0.81
C SER A 77 8.04 5.64 0.44
N GLY A 78 7.86 5.23 -0.83
CA GLY A 78 8.45 4.03 -1.41
C GLY A 78 7.67 2.75 -1.11
N THR A 79 8.07 1.67 -1.78
CA THR A 79 7.37 0.37 -1.74
C THR A 79 8.41 -0.73 -1.60
N SER A 80 8.74 -1.15 -0.39
CA SER A 80 9.83 -2.09 -0.08
C SER A 80 9.27 -3.49 0.22
N ILE A 81 8.96 -4.24 -0.84
CA ILE A 81 8.37 -5.59 -0.73
C ILE A 81 9.34 -6.56 -0.06
N GLY A 82 10.64 -6.47 -0.34
CA GLY A 82 11.65 -7.34 0.28
C GLY A 82 11.71 -7.17 1.79
N THR A 83 11.65 -5.92 2.26
CA THR A 83 11.57 -5.56 3.67
C THR A 83 10.27 -6.07 4.31
N ALA A 84 9.13 -5.92 3.62
CA ALA A 84 7.84 -6.45 4.07
C ALA A 84 7.83 -7.98 4.24
N LEU A 85 8.39 -8.71 3.27
CA LEU A 85 8.50 -10.16 3.31
C LEU A 85 9.39 -10.63 4.47
N ASN A 86 10.52 -9.98 4.71
CA ASN A 86 11.37 -10.30 5.85
C ASN A 86 10.66 -10.10 7.19
N HIS A 87 9.98 -8.95 7.35
CA HIS A 87 9.20 -8.67 8.56
C HIS A 87 8.07 -9.68 8.77
N LEU A 88 7.35 -10.06 7.70
CA LEU A 88 6.35 -11.12 7.73
C LEU A 88 6.95 -12.46 8.17
N MET A 89 8.08 -12.87 7.60
CA MET A 89 8.75 -14.13 7.94
C MET A 89 9.17 -14.16 9.42
N ASP A 90 9.64 -13.03 9.95
CA ASP A 90 10.02 -12.91 11.36
C ASP A 90 8.80 -12.95 12.29
N CYS A 91 7.67 -12.33 11.88
CA CYS A 91 6.40 -12.46 12.59
C CYS A 91 5.89 -13.91 12.59
N LEU A 92 5.99 -14.61 11.44
CA LEU A 92 5.59 -16.01 11.33
C LEU A 92 6.43 -16.91 12.24
N ASP A 93 7.73 -16.68 12.35
CA ASP A 93 8.58 -17.48 13.24
C ASP A 93 8.31 -17.20 14.73
N LYS A 94 7.90 -15.97 15.06
CA LYS A 94 7.58 -15.56 16.43
C LYS A 94 6.21 -16.05 16.90
N ASP A 95 5.19 -15.90 16.08
CA ASP A 95 3.79 -15.98 16.53
C ASP A 95 3.15 -17.37 16.29
N ILE A 96 3.68 -18.14 15.33
CA ILE A 96 3.09 -19.41 14.89
C ILE A 96 3.56 -20.58 15.77
N ILE A 97 2.61 -21.25 16.41
CA ILE A 97 2.87 -22.46 17.18
C ILE A 97 2.86 -23.65 16.22
N ARG A 98 4.00 -24.30 16.05
CA ARG A 98 4.12 -25.47 15.15
C ARG A 98 3.53 -26.73 15.78
N ASN A 99 3.10 -27.66 14.92
CA ASN A 99 2.71 -28.99 15.38
C ASN A 99 3.91 -29.71 16.00
N THR A 100 3.67 -30.38 17.12
CA THR A 100 4.63 -31.30 17.76
C THR A 100 3.98 -32.68 17.89
N ALA A 101 4.75 -33.70 18.23
CA ALA A 101 4.21 -35.05 18.46
C ALA A 101 3.16 -35.07 19.60
N GLU A 102 3.27 -34.14 20.54
CA GLU A 102 2.46 -34.10 21.76
C GLU A 102 1.31 -33.07 21.69
N LYS A 103 1.46 -32.01 20.88
CA LYS A 103 0.49 -30.91 20.78
C LYS A 103 0.23 -30.51 19.33
N LYS A 104 -1.06 -30.46 18.97
CA LYS A 104 -1.52 -29.80 17.73
C LYS A 104 -1.30 -28.28 17.87
N GLY A 105 -0.45 -27.73 17.01
CA GLY A 105 -0.18 -26.30 16.86
C GLY A 105 -1.24 -25.61 16.00
N ASP A 106 -0.89 -24.47 15.43
CA ASP A 106 -1.79 -23.67 14.62
C ASP A 106 -2.06 -24.30 13.25
N TRP A 107 -3.15 -23.91 12.62
CA TRP A 107 -3.40 -24.19 11.21
C TRP A 107 -2.40 -23.44 10.32
N LYS A 108 -2.27 -23.89 9.07
CA LYS A 108 -1.39 -23.26 8.09
C LYS A 108 -1.82 -21.78 7.95
N PRO A 109 -0.95 -20.80 8.25
CA PRO A 109 -1.31 -19.38 8.19
C PRO A 109 -1.72 -18.96 6.79
N LEU A 110 -2.68 -18.04 6.72
CA LEU A 110 -3.08 -17.36 5.49
C LEU A 110 -2.43 -15.97 5.47
N VAL A 111 -1.74 -15.65 4.39
CA VAL A 111 -1.12 -14.34 4.17
C VAL A 111 -1.79 -13.71 2.98
N TYR A 112 -2.49 -12.60 3.19
CA TYR A 112 -3.03 -11.75 2.13
C TYR A 112 -2.08 -10.58 1.93
N PHE A 113 -1.35 -10.59 0.81
CA PHE A 113 -0.44 -9.53 0.42
C PHE A 113 -1.13 -8.63 -0.59
N MET A 114 -1.28 -7.35 -0.26
CA MET A 114 -2.02 -6.37 -1.05
C MET A 114 -1.06 -5.24 -1.43
N SER A 115 -0.90 -4.97 -2.72
CA SER A 115 -0.01 -3.91 -3.25
C SER A 115 -0.51 -3.39 -4.59
N ASP A 116 -0.27 -2.11 -4.88
CA ASP A 116 -0.63 -1.44 -6.14
C ASP A 116 0.58 -1.08 -7.02
N GLY A 117 1.81 -1.37 -6.58
CA GLY A 117 3.02 -0.88 -7.22
C GLY A 117 4.18 -1.89 -7.31
N ALA A 118 5.21 -1.50 -8.05
CA ALA A 118 6.45 -2.26 -8.19
C ALA A 118 7.37 -2.07 -6.97
N SER A 119 8.22 -3.05 -6.69
CA SER A 119 9.18 -2.93 -5.58
C SER A 119 10.26 -1.89 -5.86
N THR A 120 10.57 -1.08 -4.86
CA THR A 120 11.66 -0.09 -4.82
C THR A 120 12.92 -0.62 -4.11
N ASP A 121 12.88 -1.87 -3.61
CA ASP A 121 14.01 -2.57 -2.98
C ASP A 121 14.39 -3.87 -3.71
N ASP A 122 15.57 -4.41 -3.38
CA ASP A 122 16.01 -5.71 -3.89
C ASP A 122 15.29 -6.84 -3.14
N THR A 123 14.35 -7.47 -3.82
CA THR A 123 13.47 -8.50 -3.26
C THR A 123 14.08 -9.91 -3.32
N ASN A 124 15.16 -10.11 -4.08
CA ASN A 124 15.66 -11.44 -4.43
C ASN A 124 15.96 -12.31 -3.21
N SER A 125 16.67 -11.74 -2.23
CA SER A 125 17.04 -12.48 -1.01
C SER A 125 15.83 -12.91 -0.19
N ALA A 126 14.82 -12.05 -0.07
CA ALA A 126 13.58 -12.31 0.65
C ALA A 126 12.72 -13.37 -0.07
N ILE A 127 12.61 -13.29 -1.40
CA ILE A 127 11.90 -14.27 -2.23
C ILE A 127 12.55 -15.65 -2.11
N VAL A 128 13.88 -15.74 -2.22
CA VAL A 128 14.60 -17.01 -2.07
C VAL A 128 14.38 -17.60 -0.67
N ARG A 129 14.46 -16.78 0.38
CA ARG A 129 14.16 -17.21 1.75
C ARG A 129 12.73 -17.72 1.87
N TRP A 130 11.76 -17.02 1.30
CA TRP A 130 10.34 -17.42 1.30
C TRP A 130 10.13 -18.77 0.62
N LYS A 131 10.60 -18.92 -0.63
CA LYS A 131 10.46 -20.15 -1.43
C LYS A 131 11.04 -21.36 -0.69
N ASN A 132 12.21 -21.21 -0.08
CA ASN A 132 12.91 -22.30 0.59
C ASN A 132 12.28 -22.68 1.95
N SER A 133 11.81 -21.70 2.73
CA SER A 133 11.49 -21.92 4.15
C SER A 133 10.03 -21.74 4.53
N TYR A 134 9.23 -21.00 3.76
CA TYR A 134 7.89 -20.56 4.16
C TYR A 134 6.76 -20.96 3.21
N SER A 135 7.04 -21.20 1.92
CA SER A 135 6.05 -21.66 0.91
C SER A 135 5.23 -22.89 1.35
N HIS A 136 5.88 -23.84 2.02
CA HIS A 136 5.20 -25.03 2.55
C HIS A 136 4.51 -24.76 3.90
N ARG A 137 4.86 -23.68 4.61
CA ARG A 137 4.40 -23.37 5.98
C ARG A 137 3.28 -22.34 6.05
N ALA A 138 3.16 -21.46 5.08
CA ALA A 138 2.10 -20.45 4.97
C ALA A 138 1.52 -20.48 3.54
N LYS A 139 0.26 -20.07 3.37
CA LYS A 139 -0.33 -19.84 2.05
C LYS A 139 -0.30 -18.35 1.77
N LEU A 140 0.30 -17.92 0.66
CA LEU A 140 0.37 -16.51 0.26
C LEU A 140 -0.60 -16.26 -0.90
N ILE A 141 -1.52 -15.34 -0.67
CA ILE A 141 -2.47 -14.83 -1.65
C ILE A 141 -2.03 -13.41 -1.98
N ASN A 142 -1.61 -13.20 -3.22
CA ASN A 142 -1.25 -11.89 -3.75
C ASN A 142 -2.48 -11.20 -4.36
N ILE A 143 -2.65 -9.93 -4.07
CA ILE A 143 -3.76 -9.09 -4.52
C ILE A 143 -3.18 -7.79 -5.06
N GLY A 144 -3.19 -7.66 -6.38
CA GLY A 144 -2.84 -6.43 -7.07
C GLY A 144 -4.02 -5.47 -7.11
N ILE A 145 -3.78 -4.24 -6.70
CA ILE A 145 -4.78 -3.17 -6.64
C ILE A 145 -4.53 -2.17 -7.76
N GLY A 146 -5.55 -1.90 -8.58
CA GLY A 146 -5.49 -0.88 -9.62
C GLY A 146 -4.89 -1.38 -10.93
N LYS A 147 -5.09 -0.58 -11.98
CA LYS A 147 -4.71 -0.91 -13.36
C LYS A 147 -3.21 -1.17 -13.56
N TYR A 148 -2.38 -0.54 -12.74
CA TYR A 148 -0.92 -0.51 -12.89
C TYR A 148 -0.15 -1.41 -11.92
N ALA A 149 -0.85 -2.27 -11.17
CA ALA A 149 -0.20 -3.16 -10.21
C ALA A 149 0.80 -4.11 -10.89
N ASP A 150 2.10 -3.91 -10.63
CA ASP A 150 3.15 -4.82 -11.03
C ASP A 150 3.25 -5.99 -10.04
N LEU A 151 2.65 -7.11 -10.43
CA LEU A 151 2.62 -8.32 -9.62
C LEU A 151 3.74 -9.30 -9.95
N SER A 152 4.64 -8.97 -10.89
CA SER A 152 5.66 -9.88 -11.41
C SER A 152 6.48 -10.52 -10.29
N THR A 153 6.92 -9.71 -9.34
CA THR A 153 7.78 -10.10 -8.21
C THR A 153 7.05 -11.01 -7.22
N LEU A 154 5.79 -10.70 -6.88
CA LEU A 154 4.99 -11.44 -5.91
C LEU A 154 4.39 -12.72 -6.50
N ASN A 155 4.12 -12.73 -7.82
CA ASN A 155 3.61 -13.89 -8.54
C ASN A 155 4.54 -15.10 -8.45
N GLU A 156 5.84 -14.88 -8.26
CA GLU A 156 6.81 -15.96 -8.10
C GLU A 156 6.64 -16.76 -6.80
N ILE A 157 6.01 -16.16 -5.79
CA ILE A 157 5.93 -16.72 -4.43
C ILE A 157 4.51 -16.94 -3.94
N SER A 158 3.53 -16.37 -4.63
CA SER A 158 2.11 -16.51 -4.31
C SER A 158 1.53 -17.83 -4.79
N ASP A 159 0.73 -18.47 -3.94
CA ASP A 159 -0.10 -19.61 -4.33
C ASP A 159 -1.25 -19.17 -5.26
N LEU A 160 -1.74 -17.95 -5.07
CA LEU A 160 -2.84 -17.34 -5.84
C LEU A 160 -2.57 -15.86 -6.07
N THR A 161 -2.89 -15.38 -7.26
CA THR A 161 -2.82 -13.95 -7.61
C THR A 161 -4.17 -13.48 -8.11
N TYR A 162 -4.62 -12.35 -7.57
CA TYR A 162 -5.80 -11.62 -8.03
C TYR A 162 -5.40 -10.22 -8.46
N ARG A 163 -6.03 -9.70 -9.51
CA ARG A 163 -5.89 -8.30 -9.90
C ARG A 163 -7.26 -7.64 -9.93
N LEU A 164 -7.33 -6.48 -9.30
CA LEU A 164 -8.53 -5.69 -9.10
C LEU A 164 -8.53 -4.56 -10.15
N ASP A 165 -9.42 -4.64 -11.15
CA ASP A 165 -9.48 -3.65 -12.24
C ASP A 165 -10.42 -2.46 -11.88
N ASP A 166 -10.01 -1.25 -12.27
CA ASP A 166 -10.44 0.09 -11.79
C ASP A 166 -11.89 0.54 -12.09
N ALA A 167 -12.77 -0.30 -12.63
CA ALA A 167 -14.09 0.20 -13.08
C ALA A 167 -15.02 0.61 -11.91
N ASP A 168 -14.87 -0.01 -10.73
CA ASP A 168 -15.56 0.37 -9.48
C ASP A 168 -14.73 -0.07 -8.26
N ILE A 169 -13.78 0.77 -7.84
CA ILE A 169 -12.87 0.51 -6.71
C ILE A 169 -13.65 0.08 -5.45
N GLU A 170 -14.81 0.68 -5.15
CA GLU A 170 -15.58 0.28 -3.97
C GLU A 170 -16.11 -1.16 -4.10
N GLN A 171 -16.71 -1.50 -5.24
CA GLN A 171 -17.25 -2.85 -5.46
C GLN A 171 -16.13 -3.90 -5.41
N VAL A 172 -14.97 -3.57 -6.00
CA VAL A 172 -13.82 -4.45 -6.11
C VAL A 172 -13.21 -4.75 -4.73
N TYR A 173 -12.98 -3.72 -3.91
CA TYR A 173 -12.49 -3.90 -2.54
C TYR A 173 -13.52 -4.60 -1.65
N ARG A 174 -14.82 -4.35 -1.84
CA ARG A 174 -15.88 -5.07 -1.15
C ARG A 174 -15.85 -6.56 -1.50
N ALA A 175 -15.83 -6.89 -2.79
CA ALA A 175 -15.77 -8.26 -3.29
C ALA A 175 -14.49 -8.98 -2.82
N LEU A 176 -13.36 -8.28 -2.76
CA LEU A 176 -12.13 -8.79 -2.19
C LEU A 176 -12.32 -9.15 -0.72
N CYS A 177 -12.80 -8.22 0.10
CA CYS A 177 -12.97 -8.42 1.53
C CYS A 177 -13.98 -9.52 1.82
N GLU A 178 -15.07 -9.58 1.07
CA GLU A 178 -16.07 -10.66 1.14
C GLU A 178 -15.45 -12.01 0.77
N SER A 179 -14.67 -12.06 -0.30
CA SER A 179 -14.03 -13.30 -0.72
C SER A 179 -12.95 -13.76 0.27
N VAL A 180 -12.23 -12.81 0.88
CA VAL A 180 -11.25 -13.09 1.96
C VAL A 180 -11.99 -13.60 3.19
N ALA A 181 -13.11 -12.97 3.56
CA ALA A 181 -13.95 -13.42 4.66
C ALA A 181 -14.44 -14.85 4.40
N ASP A 182 -15.08 -15.10 3.25
CA ASP A 182 -15.59 -16.41 2.85
C ASP A 182 -14.50 -17.47 2.81
N SER A 183 -13.30 -17.12 2.32
CA SER A 183 -12.13 -18.00 2.32
C SER A 183 -11.73 -18.38 3.75
N ILE A 184 -11.66 -17.40 4.66
CA ILE A 184 -11.34 -17.61 6.07
C ILE A 184 -12.44 -18.45 6.75
N LEU A 185 -13.72 -18.14 6.50
CA LEU A 185 -14.87 -18.87 7.07
C LEU A 185 -14.93 -20.32 6.58
N SER A 186 -14.71 -20.53 5.28
CA SER A 186 -14.62 -21.86 4.68
C SER A 186 -13.49 -22.66 5.31
N GLN A 187 -12.32 -22.03 5.48
CA GLN A 187 -11.17 -22.67 6.12
C GLN A 187 -11.43 -22.95 7.61
N SER A 188 -12.09 -22.04 8.33
CA SER A 188 -12.43 -22.20 9.75
C SER A 188 -13.52 -23.23 10.00
N ARG A 189 -14.37 -23.53 9.01
CA ARG A 189 -15.39 -24.60 9.09
C ARG A 189 -14.84 -25.95 8.63
N SER A 190 -13.94 -25.95 7.66
CA SER A 190 -13.36 -27.16 7.04
C SER A 190 -12.12 -27.70 7.77
N LEU A 191 -11.91 -27.33 9.04
CA LEU A 191 -10.73 -27.65 9.85
C LEU A 191 -10.48 -29.18 9.94
N GLY A 192 -9.78 -29.75 8.98
CA GLY A 192 -9.53 -31.20 8.86
C GLY A 192 -9.40 -31.72 7.41
N VAL A 193 -9.84 -30.95 6.41
CA VAL A 193 -9.68 -31.25 4.98
C VAL A 193 -8.86 -30.13 4.34
N ASP A 194 -7.86 -30.47 3.53
CA ASP A 194 -7.10 -29.51 2.73
C ASP A 194 -7.99 -29.01 1.58
N THR A 195 -8.99 -28.18 1.93
CA THR A 195 -9.83 -27.53 0.92
C THR A 195 -8.95 -26.52 0.17
N PRO A 196 -8.99 -26.48 -1.18
CA PRO A 196 -8.30 -25.45 -1.92
C PRO A 196 -8.83 -24.08 -1.46
N VAL A 197 -7.91 -23.20 -1.08
CA VAL A 197 -8.23 -21.79 -0.84
C VAL A 197 -8.57 -21.23 -2.21
N SER A 198 -9.77 -20.71 -2.37
CA SER A 198 -10.20 -20.02 -3.58
C SER A 198 -11.07 -18.86 -3.14
N LEU A 199 -10.70 -17.64 -3.53
CA LEU A 199 -11.64 -16.54 -3.45
C LEU A 199 -12.87 -16.88 -4.31
N ASN A 200 -14.06 -16.54 -3.84
CA ASN A 200 -15.30 -16.94 -4.46
C ASN A 200 -15.40 -16.33 -5.87
N LYS A 201 -15.14 -17.16 -6.87
CA LYS A 201 -14.99 -16.74 -8.27
C LYS A 201 -16.25 -16.06 -8.78
N ASP A 202 -17.43 -16.50 -8.33
CA ASP A 202 -18.72 -15.95 -8.73
C ASP A 202 -18.94 -14.52 -8.20
N ILE A 203 -18.36 -14.18 -7.03
CA ILE A 203 -18.40 -12.81 -6.45
C ILE A 203 -17.47 -11.89 -7.24
N LEU A 204 -16.29 -12.41 -7.63
CA LEU A 204 -15.26 -11.68 -8.38
C LEU A 204 -15.59 -11.55 -9.89
N GLU A 205 -16.31 -12.52 -10.46
CA GLU A 205 -16.75 -12.57 -11.88
C GLU A 205 -18.01 -11.73 -12.14
N SER A 206 -18.65 -11.19 -11.11
CA SER A 206 -19.78 -10.26 -11.25
C SER A 206 -19.40 -8.87 -11.81
N GLY A 207 -18.13 -8.66 -12.18
CA GLY A 207 -17.75 -7.60 -13.13
C GLY A 207 -16.35 -6.98 -13.03
N ALA A 208 -15.42 -7.44 -12.16
CA ALA A 208 -14.28 -6.57 -11.81
C ALA A 208 -12.90 -7.23 -11.54
N VAL A 209 -12.71 -8.51 -11.84
CA VAL A 209 -11.43 -9.21 -11.59
C VAL A 209 -11.02 -10.06 -12.78
N SER A 210 -9.81 -9.82 -13.29
CA SER A 210 -9.18 -10.64 -14.32
C SER A 210 -8.10 -11.53 -13.68
N LEU A 211 -8.19 -12.85 -13.90
CA LEU A 211 -7.11 -13.79 -13.57
C LEU A 211 -5.98 -13.60 -14.58
N VAL A 212 -4.99 -12.78 -14.25
CA VAL A 212 -3.83 -12.56 -15.11
C VAL A 212 -2.71 -13.49 -14.70
N LYS A 213 -2.41 -14.47 -15.56
CA LYS A 213 -1.08 -15.07 -15.68
C LYS A 213 -0.42 -14.39 -16.86
N ASN A 214 0.46 -13.43 -16.62
CA ASN A 214 1.53 -13.05 -17.54
C ASN A 214 2.54 -12.15 -16.83
N SER A 215 3.78 -12.29 -17.26
CA SER A 215 5.01 -11.78 -16.67
C SER A 215 5.73 -10.90 -17.70
N GLU A 216 5.70 -9.58 -17.57
CA GLU A 216 6.60 -8.71 -18.32
C GLU A 216 7.06 -7.51 -17.47
N GLU A 217 8.40 -7.46 -17.35
CA GLU A 217 9.33 -6.34 -17.16
C GLU A 217 9.16 -5.37 -15.99
N ALA A 218 9.93 -5.65 -14.94
CA ALA A 218 10.26 -4.74 -13.85
C ALA A 218 11.25 -3.66 -14.30
N THR A 219 10.86 -2.39 -14.15
CA THR A 219 11.82 -1.27 -14.13
C THR A 219 11.52 -0.37 -12.94
N ALA A 220 12.58 0.08 -12.27
CA ALA A 220 12.62 0.53 -10.87
C ALA A 220 12.05 1.93 -10.57
N LEU A 221 10.96 2.34 -11.21
CA LEU A 221 10.24 3.59 -10.98
C LEU A 221 8.76 3.35 -11.28
N ASP A 222 7.84 3.79 -10.41
CA ASP A 222 6.44 3.85 -10.83
C ASP A 222 6.33 4.89 -11.95
N GLU A 223 6.12 4.42 -13.19
CA GLU A 223 5.98 5.29 -14.36
C GLU A 223 4.58 5.89 -14.48
N ASN A 224 3.64 5.49 -13.63
CA ASN A 224 2.23 5.83 -13.75
C ASN A 224 1.84 6.97 -12.83
N TYR A 225 2.52 7.11 -11.70
CA TYR A 225 2.29 8.20 -10.76
C TYR A 225 3.52 9.11 -10.63
N ALA A 226 3.25 10.39 -10.41
CA ALA A 226 4.23 11.33 -9.91
C ALA A 226 3.70 11.92 -8.62
N ILE A 227 4.39 11.67 -7.51
CA ILE A 227 3.99 12.15 -6.20
C ILE A 227 5.03 13.13 -5.68
N ILE A 228 4.52 14.24 -5.13
CA ILE A 228 5.33 15.34 -4.65
C ILE A 228 5.00 15.59 -3.18
N THR A 229 6.04 15.48 -2.35
CA THR A 229 5.93 15.72 -0.91
C THR A 229 6.18 17.19 -0.60
N GLY A 230 5.16 17.86 -0.07
CA GLY A 230 5.25 19.24 0.42
C GLY A 230 5.15 19.31 1.94
N LEU A 231 5.59 20.44 2.53
CA LEU A 231 5.48 20.71 3.96
C LEU A 231 4.56 21.90 4.20
N CYS A 232 3.55 21.73 5.04
CA CYS A 232 2.64 22.83 5.36
C CYS A 232 3.40 23.95 6.08
N ARG A 233 3.35 25.18 5.53
CA ARG A 233 4.01 26.34 6.14
C ARG A 233 3.49 26.65 7.55
N LYS A 234 2.18 26.54 7.75
CA LYS A 234 1.50 26.92 9.01
C LYS A 234 1.61 25.83 10.07
N VAL A 235 1.28 24.59 9.71
CA VAL A 235 1.16 23.46 10.65
C VAL A 235 2.44 22.63 10.73
N LYS A 236 3.34 22.75 9.74
CA LYS A 236 4.59 21.97 9.64
C LYS A 236 4.35 20.45 9.58
N LEU A 237 3.25 20.06 8.94
CA LEU A 237 2.93 18.66 8.62
C LEU A 237 3.12 18.39 7.12
N PRO A 238 3.59 17.20 6.74
CA PRO A 238 3.76 16.84 5.33
C PRO A 238 2.41 16.70 4.62
N TYR A 239 2.40 16.88 3.31
CA TYR A 239 1.27 16.56 2.44
C TYR A 239 1.78 16.04 1.10
N LEU A 240 0.94 15.26 0.42
CA LEU A 240 1.28 14.60 -0.83
C LEU A 240 0.41 15.17 -1.95
N MET A 241 1.04 15.62 -3.02
CA MET A 241 0.35 15.98 -4.26
C MET A 241 0.50 14.81 -5.23
N LYS A 242 -0.62 14.17 -5.59
CA LYS A 242 -0.64 13.02 -6.50
C LYS A 242 -0.99 13.47 -7.91
N TYR A 243 -0.21 12.97 -8.86
CA TYR A 243 -0.42 13.15 -10.28
C TYR A 243 -0.41 11.79 -10.98
N GLU A 244 -1.27 11.65 -11.99
CA GLU A 244 -1.44 10.42 -12.79
C GLU A 244 -1.02 10.64 -14.22
N ARG A 245 -0.27 9.70 -14.80
CA ARG A 245 0.19 9.78 -16.19
C ARG A 245 -0.99 9.74 -17.15
N ILE A 246 -1.00 10.65 -18.11
CA ILE A 246 -1.99 10.67 -19.18
C ILE A 246 -1.58 9.65 -20.26
N GLU A 247 -2.35 8.58 -20.42
CA GLU A 247 -2.18 7.66 -21.55
C GLU A 247 -2.63 8.35 -22.86
N ASN A 248 -1.86 8.19 -23.95
CA ASN A 248 -2.07 8.70 -25.33
C ASN A 248 -1.33 9.98 -25.77
N VAL A 249 -0.19 10.34 -25.15
CA VAL A 249 0.69 11.35 -25.77
C VAL A 249 1.55 10.66 -26.84
N SER A 250 1.07 10.68 -28.09
CA SER A 250 1.66 9.93 -29.22
C SER A 250 3.11 10.32 -29.54
N PHE A 251 3.56 11.50 -29.14
CA PHE A 251 4.94 11.99 -29.26
C PHE A 251 5.19 13.08 -28.20
N GLY A 252 6.05 12.82 -27.20
CA GLY A 252 6.42 13.80 -26.15
C GLY A 252 6.92 13.13 -24.86
N GLU A 253 7.50 13.93 -23.95
CA GLU A 253 7.79 13.49 -22.58
C GLU A 253 6.49 13.14 -21.83
N ALA A 254 6.58 12.26 -20.82
CA ALA A 254 5.40 11.86 -20.04
C ALA A 254 4.79 13.08 -19.32
N ILE A 255 3.48 13.26 -19.45
CA ILE A 255 2.69 14.31 -18.79
C ILE A 255 1.83 13.67 -17.71
N PHE A 256 1.79 14.29 -16.53
CA PHE A 256 1.05 13.83 -15.37
C PHE A 256 -0.02 14.84 -14.98
N GLN A 257 -1.27 14.41 -14.93
CA GLN A 257 -2.43 15.20 -14.55
C GLN A 257 -2.62 15.19 -13.04
N TYR A 258 -2.86 16.36 -12.46
CA TYR A 258 -3.17 16.52 -11.04
C TYR A 258 -4.44 15.78 -10.66
N VAL A 259 -4.34 14.91 -9.64
CA VAL A 259 -5.45 14.13 -9.07
C VAL A 259 -5.95 14.80 -7.80
N GLY A 260 -5.04 15.14 -6.88
CA GLY A 260 -5.42 15.60 -5.56
C GLY A 260 -4.24 15.92 -4.67
N THR A 261 -4.53 16.59 -3.55
CA THR A 261 -3.56 16.84 -2.48
C THR A 261 -4.10 16.23 -1.19
N TYR A 262 -3.27 15.44 -0.51
CA TYR A 262 -3.66 14.61 0.62
C TYR A 262 -2.81 14.96 1.85
N ALA A 263 -3.44 15.04 3.00
CA ALA A 263 -2.75 15.28 4.26
C ALA A 263 -1.95 14.03 4.65
N ALA A 264 -0.68 14.24 5.01
CA ALA A 264 0.14 13.24 5.68
C ALA A 264 0.36 13.68 7.13
N GLU A 265 0.46 12.70 8.02
CA GLU A 265 0.68 12.91 9.45
C GLU A 265 2.17 12.81 9.79
N LYS A 266 2.52 13.09 11.05
CA LYS A 266 3.92 13.03 11.51
C LYS A 266 4.57 11.65 11.37
N ASP A 267 3.74 10.60 11.39
CA ASP A 267 4.16 9.22 11.22
C ASP A 267 4.64 8.91 9.79
N TYR A 268 4.44 9.80 8.82
CA TYR A 268 4.89 9.58 7.44
C TYR A 268 6.39 9.29 7.33
N GLU A 269 7.22 9.99 8.10
CA GLU A 269 8.67 9.79 8.08
C GLU A 269 9.06 8.40 8.60
N ASP A 270 8.32 7.87 9.59
CA ASP A 270 8.60 6.57 10.21
C ASP A 270 8.39 5.39 9.24
N TRP A 271 7.54 5.59 8.22
CA TRP A 271 7.22 4.58 7.20
C TRP A 271 7.92 4.84 5.86
N SER A 272 8.65 5.94 5.75
CA SER A 272 9.29 6.37 4.52
C SER A 272 10.69 5.78 4.34
N ASP A 273 11.09 5.67 3.08
CA ASP A 273 12.42 5.22 2.72
C ASP A 273 13.43 6.36 2.85
N HIS A 274 14.42 6.20 3.73
CA HIS A 274 15.48 7.20 3.95
C HIS A 274 16.67 7.07 2.98
N ARG A 275 16.66 6.12 2.04
CA ARG A 275 17.69 6.01 1.01
C ARG A 275 17.65 7.26 0.12
N VAL A 276 18.83 7.77 -0.25
CA VAL A 276 18.95 9.02 -1.03
C VAL A 276 18.14 8.92 -2.32
N ASN A 277 17.20 9.85 -2.51
CA ASN A 277 16.36 9.91 -3.69
C ASN A 277 16.89 10.98 -4.67
N HIS A 278 17.21 10.56 -5.89
CA HIS A 278 17.67 11.45 -6.95
C HIS A 278 16.61 11.65 -8.05
N ASN A 279 15.42 11.07 -7.87
CA ASN A 279 14.36 11.13 -8.85
C ASN A 279 13.81 12.55 -8.95
N LYS A 280 13.78 13.05 -10.18
CA LYS A 280 13.30 14.39 -10.51
C LYS A 280 12.25 14.31 -11.60
N ILE A 281 11.36 15.29 -11.60
CA ILE A 281 10.37 15.53 -12.63
C ILE A 281 10.39 17.00 -12.98
N ALA A 282 10.33 17.35 -14.26
CA ALA A 282 10.25 18.75 -14.66
C ALA A 282 8.87 19.32 -14.30
N ALA A 283 8.81 20.56 -13.83
CA ALA A 283 7.56 21.22 -13.50
C ALA A 283 6.62 21.30 -14.72
N SER A 284 7.18 21.41 -15.93
CA SER A 284 6.45 21.38 -17.21
C SER A 284 5.71 20.06 -17.48
N GLN A 285 6.11 18.96 -16.85
CA GLN A 285 5.45 17.65 -16.97
C GLN A 285 4.22 17.52 -16.06
N LEU A 286 4.03 18.44 -15.11
CA LEU A 286 2.94 18.40 -14.14
C LEU A 286 1.82 19.34 -14.57
N TRP A 287 0.66 18.79 -14.88
CA TRP A 287 -0.49 19.56 -15.31
C TRP A 287 -1.51 19.74 -14.18
N GLY A 288 -1.64 20.98 -13.72
CA GLY A 288 -2.54 21.36 -12.63
C GLY A 288 -1.88 21.36 -11.26
N GLY A 289 -2.67 21.65 -10.24
CA GLY A 289 -2.20 21.71 -8.86
C GLY A 289 -3.33 22.02 -7.91
N GLY A 290 -3.05 21.90 -6.62
CA GLY A 290 -4.02 22.18 -5.57
C GLY A 290 -3.41 22.91 -4.39
N GLY A 291 -4.28 23.20 -3.43
CA GLY A 291 -3.93 23.86 -2.19
C GLY A 291 -3.47 22.90 -1.09
N CYS A 292 -3.01 23.47 0.01
CA CYS A 292 -2.58 22.71 1.18
C CYS A 292 -3.78 22.13 1.95
N PRO A 293 -3.83 20.81 2.19
CA PRO A 293 -4.94 20.17 2.88
C PRO A 293 -4.96 20.49 4.38
N HIS A 294 -3.82 20.89 4.96
CA HIS A 294 -3.69 21.20 6.38
C HIS A 294 -4.17 22.60 6.75
N CYS A 295 -3.91 23.60 5.89
CA CYS A 295 -4.13 24.99 6.23
C CYS A 295 -4.96 25.80 5.22
N GLY A 296 -5.45 25.15 4.15
CA GLY A 296 -6.29 25.77 3.14
C GLY A 296 -5.59 26.80 2.25
N SER A 297 -4.27 26.86 2.27
CA SER A 297 -3.51 27.75 1.37
C SER A 297 -3.75 27.35 -0.09
N PRO A 298 -4.05 28.28 -1.00
CA PRO A 298 -4.47 27.97 -2.37
C PRO A 298 -3.38 27.33 -3.24
N PHE A 299 -2.11 27.58 -2.94
CA PHE A 299 -0.98 27.05 -3.71
C PHE A 299 -0.19 26.06 -2.85
N GLY A 300 -0.18 24.79 -3.25
CA GLY A 300 0.56 23.70 -2.59
C GLY A 300 1.93 23.41 -3.19
N LEU A 301 2.24 23.96 -4.36
CA LEU A 301 3.50 23.70 -5.07
C LEU A 301 4.33 24.99 -5.18
N SER A 302 5.08 25.29 -4.12
CA SER A 302 6.11 26.34 -4.15
C SER A 302 7.44 25.75 -3.70
N VAL A 303 8.52 26.07 -4.42
CA VAL A 303 9.84 25.47 -4.20
C VAL A 303 10.79 26.53 -3.65
N CYS A 304 11.47 26.19 -2.57
CA CYS A 304 12.55 26.98 -2.00
C CYS A 304 13.89 26.58 -2.64
N ASP A 305 14.88 27.49 -2.62
CA ASP A 305 16.26 27.21 -3.08
C ASP A 305 16.92 26.03 -2.37
N CYS A 306 16.48 25.68 -1.16
CA CYS A 306 16.93 24.48 -0.45
C CYS A 306 16.31 23.16 -0.98
N GLY A 307 15.42 23.23 -1.97
CA GLY A 307 14.68 22.09 -2.53
C GLY A 307 13.39 21.76 -1.79
N GLN A 308 13.09 22.41 -0.65
CA GLN A 308 11.85 22.18 0.09
C GLN A 308 10.64 22.69 -0.70
N ILE A 309 9.64 21.82 -0.84
CA ILE A 309 8.34 22.14 -1.40
C ILE A 309 7.38 22.48 -0.26
N PHE A 310 6.61 23.55 -0.37
CA PHE A 310 5.71 24.00 0.69
C PHE A 310 4.57 24.87 0.14
N CYS A 311 3.58 25.14 0.98
CA CYS A 311 2.38 25.88 0.59
C CYS A 311 2.47 27.39 0.84
N THR A 312 1.81 28.17 -0.02
CA THR A 312 1.82 29.64 -0.02
C THR A 312 0.42 30.22 -0.29
N GLU A 313 0.22 31.49 0.09
CA GLU A 313 -1.04 32.22 -0.12
C GLU A 313 -1.09 32.96 -1.47
N GLY A 314 -0.01 32.94 -2.22
CA GLY A 314 0.17 33.66 -3.48
C GLY A 314 1.56 34.28 -3.55
N GLU A 315 1.69 35.30 -4.40
CA GLU A 315 2.94 36.05 -4.55
C GLU A 315 3.23 36.91 -3.32
N GLY A 316 4.51 37.04 -2.96
CA GLY A 316 4.95 37.83 -1.82
C GLY A 316 6.05 37.18 -1.00
N GLU A 317 6.44 37.84 0.09
CA GLU A 317 7.45 37.33 1.01
C GLU A 317 6.91 36.17 1.86
N VAL A 318 7.62 35.04 1.82
CA VAL A 318 7.30 33.84 2.59
C VAL A 318 8.56 33.33 3.27
N VAL A 319 8.37 32.58 4.35
CA VAL A 319 9.47 31.92 5.09
C VAL A 319 9.36 30.43 4.86
N CYS A 320 10.46 29.80 4.42
CA CYS A 320 10.51 28.36 4.21
C CYS A 320 10.32 27.62 5.54
N PRO A 321 9.41 26.62 5.63
CA PRO A 321 9.20 25.87 6.86
C PRO A 321 10.39 24.99 7.26
N SER A 322 11.27 24.64 6.32
CA SER A 322 12.45 23.81 6.55
C SER A 322 13.69 24.64 6.88
N CYS A 323 14.23 25.42 5.94
CA CYS A 323 15.47 26.18 6.14
C CYS A 323 15.31 27.53 6.87
N GLN A 324 14.06 27.99 7.12
CA GLN A 324 13.74 29.27 7.77
C GLN A 324 14.26 30.53 7.04
N GLN A 325 14.63 30.43 5.77
CA GLN A 325 15.01 31.60 4.97
C GLN A 325 13.75 32.35 4.48
N SER A 326 13.85 33.68 4.41
CA SER A 326 12.86 34.53 3.72
C SER A 326 13.12 34.52 2.22
N LEU A 327 12.07 34.30 1.44
CA LEU A 327 12.09 34.27 -0.02
C LEU A 327 10.88 35.04 -0.56
N TYR A 328 11.05 35.67 -1.71
CA TYR A 328 9.94 36.28 -2.42
C TYR A 328 9.42 35.31 -3.48
N MET A 329 8.15 34.94 -3.37
CA MET A 329 7.49 34.06 -4.34
C MET A 329 6.84 34.90 -5.42
N SER A 330 7.06 34.50 -6.67
CA SER A 330 6.42 35.06 -7.86
C SER A 330 6.10 33.91 -8.82
N SER A 331 5.10 34.10 -9.67
CA SER A 331 4.81 33.19 -10.77
C SER A 331 6.00 33.20 -11.75
N GLY A 332 6.76 32.10 -11.81
CA GLY A 332 7.89 31.96 -12.73
C GLY A 332 7.46 31.33 -14.05
N GLU A 333 7.94 31.84 -15.18
CA GLU A 333 7.77 31.23 -16.51
C GLU A 333 8.86 30.17 -16.82
N GLY A 334 9.76 29.90 -15.87
CA GLY A 334 10.88 28.96 -16.04
C GLY A 334 10.50 27.54 -15.63
N ASP A 335 10.95 26.56 -16.42
CA ASP A 335 10.89 25.15 -16.04
C ASP A 335 12.01 24.81 -15.06
N PHE A 336 11.71 23.96 -14.08
CA PHE A 336 12.67 23.53 -13.06
C PHE A 336 12.37 22.10 -12.61
N ASP A 337 13.42 21.41 -12.14
CA ASP A 337 13.30 20.06 -11.61
C ASP A 337 12.71 20.06 -10.20
N ILE A 338 11.72 19.21 -9.99
CA ILE A 338 11.10 18.93 -8.71
C ILE A 338 11.50 17.53 -8.27
N THR A 339 11.93 17.36 -7.02
CA THR A 339 12.14 16.02 -6.46
C THR A 339 10.79 15.32 -6.33
N ARG A 340 10.64 14.19 -7.04
CA ARG A 340 9.47 13.32 -6.93
C ARG A 340 9.76 12.21 -5.91
N SER A 341 8.74 11.74 -5.23
CA SER A 341 8.85 10.66 -4.26
C SER A 341 9.09 9.31 -4.95
N ARG A 342 9.34 8.25 -4.16
CA ARG A 342 9.81 6.95 -4.68
C ARG A 342 8.71 5.99 -5.09
N GLY A 343 7.52 6.14 -4.50
CA GLY A 343 6.38 5.26 -4.77
C GLY A 343 5.18 6.06 -5.24
#